data_AF-A0A9E2KVD2-F1
#
_entry.id   AF-A0A9E2KVD2-F1
#
_cell.length_a   1.000
_cell.length_b   1.000
_cell.length_c   1.000
_cell.angle_alpha   90.00
_cell.angle_beta   90.00
_cell.angle_gamma   90.00
#
_symmetry.space_group_name_H-M   'P 1'
#
loop_
_entity.id
_entity.type
_entity.pdbx_description
1 polymer ?
#
loop_
_entity_poly.entity_id
_entity_poly.type
_entity_poly.pdbx_seq_one_letter_code
_entity_poly.pdbx_strand_id
1 'polypeptide(L)'
;MLRMILCVDKNNGIAQDGIIPWKNELELKHFKSITKDTILVMGHNTFKTINHPLANRQNIVLSKNKKLKISGVKVINNFQTILKIAKEKDVSIIGGKQIYELFNDYCDEIIITKLNNSFNCNFEYYPNLKFFVLKKTKKYDDFSIYYYSSIAKKILNGKTVRNNILKKLIHKKDEFISKFNVIPKLAIIQIGNDYSSNIYIKNKIKLVEEIKVDVEYIKLNEEVDEENVLNIIDKLNNDENINGILIQLPLPNHICQSKIANAISPIKDVDCFHPYNLGLLFRGDFVTNLPCTPAGIMEIFKNYKIKLERQNVTIIGRSNIVTKPLSLILLKQNATITMCHSFTKNIQQKMKTADIIITAAGKPNLIKYNSIKKDSIIIDVSINRQDNKIVGDVEWSDKLLNKVKYITPVPGGVGLVTIVMLLNNLLLLTEQQIKNRLFGSK
;
A
#
# COMPACT_ATOMS: atom_id res chain seq x y z
N MET A 1 -9.76 22.03 5.95
CA MET A 1 -10.00 20.64 6.39
C MET A 1 -11.15 20.05 5.60
N LEU A 2 -11.09 18.77 5.22
CA LEU A 2 -12.20 18.07 4.58
C LEU A 2 -12.89 17.12 5.56
N ARG A 3 -14.19 17.32 5.80
CA ARG A 3 -14.98 16.50 6.75
C ARG A 3 -16.15 15.85 6.03
N MET A 4 -16.41 14.58 6.28
CA MET A 4 -17.67 13.92 5.93
C MET A 4 -18.60 13.90 7.13
N ILE A 5 -19.87 14.25 6.91
CA ILE A 5 -20.91 14.20 7.93
C ILE A 5 -22.06 13.39 7.36
N LEU A 6 -22.45 12.33 8.06
CA LEU A 6 -23.59 11.52 7.70
C LEU A 6 -24.35 11.03 8.93
N CYS A 7 -25.65 10.91 8.77
CA CYS A 7 -26.54 10.25 9.71
C CYS A 7 -27.02 8.95 9.08
N VAL A 8 -26.94 7.87 9.85
CA VAL A 8 -27.35 6.53 9.42
C VAL A 8 -28.31 5.92 10.43
N ASP A 9 -29.23 5.10 9.95
CA ASP A 9 -30.07 4.29 10.82
C ASP A 9 -29.30 3.09 11.43
N LYS A 10 -30.00 2.26 12.22
CA LYS A 10 -29.43 1.05 12.84
C LYS A 10 -28.72 0.14 11.83
N ASN A 11 -29.25 0.06 10.61
CA ASN A 11 -28.81 -0.80 9.51
C ASN A 11 -27.88 -0.09 8.51
N ASN A 12 -27.39 1.11 8.85
CA ASN A 12 -26.55 1.95 7.99
C ASN A 12 -27.28 2.56 6.78
N GLY A 13 -28.61 2.63 6.83
CA GLY A 13 -29.46 3.32 5.88
C GLY A 13 -29.31 4.84 5.98
N ILE A 14 -29.15 5.52 4.84
CA ILE A 14 -28.97 6.98 4.74
C ILE A 14 -30.18 7.71 4.16
N ALA A 15 -31.04 7.01 3.40
CA ALA A 15 -32.23 7.59 2.78
C ALA A 15 -33.22 6.49 2.34
N GLN A 16 -34.50 6.85 2.33
CA GLN A 16 -35.58 6.12 1.68
C GLN A 16 -36.11 6.97 0.52
N ASP A 17 -36.12 6.45 -0.70
CA ASP A 17 -36.64 7.13 -1.90
C ASP A 17 -36.05 8.53 -2.12
N GLY A 18 -34.77 8.72 -1.74
CA GLY A 18 -34.05 9.99 -1.89
C GLY A 18 -34.34 11.03 -0.80
N ILE A 19 -35.14 10.68 0.21
CA ILE A 19 -35.43 11.52 1.38
C ILE A 19 -34.91 10.90 2.67
N ILE A 20 -34.73 11.73 3.70
CA ILE A 20 -34.35 11.27 5.05
C ILE A 20 -35.65 10.85 5.77
N PRO A 21 -35.83 9.56 6.13
CA PRO A 21 -37.09 9.06 6.68
C PRO A 21 -37.29 9.33 8.17
N TRP A 22 -36.32 9.96 8.84
CA TRP A 22 -36.38 10.29 10.26
C TRP A 22 -36.39 11.80 10.51
N LYS A 23 -36.89 12.17 11.69
CA LYS A 23 -36.80 13.53 12.22
C LYS A 23 -36.28 13.46 13.66
N ASN A 24 -35.08 13.99 13.89
CA ASN A 24 -34.50 14.08 15.22
C ASN A 24 -33.94 15.50 15.44
N GLU A 25 -34.54 16.24 16.38
CA GLU A 25 -34.20 17.65 16.58
C GLU A 25 -32.80 17.86 17.15
N LEU A 26 -32.35 16.98 18.04
CA LEU A 26 -31.02 17.07 18.65
C LEU A 26 -29.93 16.76 17.63
N GLU A 27 -30.16 15.76 16.76
CA GLU A 27 -29.28 15.47 15.63
C GLU A 27 -29.22 16.65 14.67
N LEU A 28 -30.35 17.24 14.31
CA LEU A 28 -30.39 18.40 13.42
C LEU A 28 -29.69 19.63 14.04
N LYS A 29 -29.87 19.87 15.34
CA LYS A 29 -29.14 20.91 16.09
C LYS A 29 -27.63 20.65 16.04
N HIS A 30 -27.23 19.39 16.23
CA HIS A 30 -25.82 19.00 16.12
C HIS A 30 -25.27 19.26 14.71
N PHE A 31 -25.93 18.74 13.67
CA PHE A 31 -25.59 18.96 12.27
C PHE A 31 -25.42 20.45 11.96
N LYS A 32 -26.39 21.27 12.38
CA LYS A 32 -26.35 22.72 12.17
C LYS A 32 -25.12 23.35 12.82
N SER A 33 -24.76 22.93 14.03
CA SER A 33 -23.60 23.44 14.77
C SER A 33 -22.27 23.09 14.09
N ILE A 34 -22.08 21.85 13.62
CA ILE A 34 -20.80 21.40 13.05
C ILE A 34 -20.58 21.80 11.59
N THR A 35 -21.63 22.26 10.92
CA THR A 35 -21.58 22.76 9.54
C THR A 35 -21.69 24.28 9.44
N LYS A 36 -21.85 24.99 10.56
CA LYS A 36 -21.94 26.45 10.56
C LYS A 36 -20.63 27.04 10.04
N ASP A 37 -20.72 28.06 9.20
CA ASP A 37 -19.58 28.80 8.66
C ASP A 37 -18.59 27.93 7.83
N THR A 38 -19.02 26.75 7.38
CA THR A 38 -18.25 25.88 6.48
C THR A 38 -18.78 25.93 5.04
N ILE A 39 -17.98 25.43 4.10
CA ILE A 39 -18.42 25.16 2.74
C ILE A 39 -19.12 23.80 2.74
N LEU A 40 -20.42 23.79 2.43
CA LEU A 40 -21.23 22.60 2.40
C LEU A 40 -21.31 22.06 0.97
N VAL A 41 -20.84 20.84 0.75
CA VAL A 41 -20.83 20.19 -0.57
C VAL A 41 -21.81 19.02 -0.54
N MET A 42 -22.70 18.98 -1.53
CA MET A 42 -23.68 17.91 -1.68
C MET A 42 -23.93 17.55 -3.14
N GLY A 43 -24.58 16.40 -3.37
CA GLY A 43 -25.04 16.00 -4.69
C GLY A 43 -26.31 16.74 -5.11
N HIS A 44 -26.59 16.76 -6.41
CA HIS A 44 -27.79 17.40 -6.96
C HIS A 44 -29.10 16.86 -6.38
N ASN A 45 -29.22 15.53 -6.23
CA ASN A 45 -30.44 14.93 -5.66
C ASN A 45 -30.65 15.34 -4.20
N THR A 46 -29.59 15.36 -3.40
CA THR A 46 -29.66 15.86 -2.01
C THR A 46 -30.12 17.30 -1.96
N PHE A 47 -29.59 18.17 -2.83
CA PHE A 47 -30.02 19.57 -2.87
C PHE A 47 -31.50 19.71 -3.25
N LYS A 48 -32.00 18.91 -4.21
CA LYS A 48 -33.43 18.90 -4.57
C LYS A 48 -34.33 18.57 -3.37
N THR A 49 -33.92 17.60 -2.55
CA THR A 49 -34.67 17.23 -1.34
C THR A 49 -34.68 18.35 -0.29
N ILE A 50 -33.55 19.06 -0.11
CA ILE A 50 -33.47 20.20 0.81
C ILE A 50 -34.26 21.40 0.26
N ASN A 51 -34.26 21.58 -1.06
CA ASN A 51 -35.01 22.59 -1.82
C ASN A 51 -34.65 24.07 -1.54
N HIS A 52 -33.61 24.34 -0.76
CA HIS A 52 -33.08 25.69 -0.55
C HIS A 52 -31.61 25.66 -0.07
N PRO A 53 -30.81 26.72 -0.32
CA PRO A 53 -29.50 26.86 0.29
C PRO A 53 -29.61 26.96 1.82
N LEU A 54 -28.76 26.23 2.54
CA LEU A 54 -28.74 26.32 4.00
C LEU A 54 -28.05 27.62 4.44
N ALA A 55 -28.73 28.44 5.23
CA ALA A 55 -28.24 29.73 5.71
C ALA A 55 -26.91 29.63 6.49
N ASN A 56 -26.10 30.69 6.48
CA ASN A 56 -24.80 30.76 7.16
C ASN A 56 -23.79 29.69 6.69
N ARG A 57 -23.91 29.25 5.43
CA ARG A 57 -23.03 28.27 4.80
C ARG A 57 -22.83 28.64 3.33
N GLN A 58 -21.63 28.42 2.83
CA GLN A 58 -21.43 28.46 1.39
C GLN A 58 -21.87 27.12 0.80
N ASN A 59 -22.96 27.10 0.03
CA ASN A 59 -23.54 25.88 -0.52
C ASN A 59 -22.96 25.57 -1.92
N ILE A 60 -22.46 24.35 -2.11
CA ILE A 60 -21.93 23.84 -3.36
C ILE A 60 -22.66 22.57 -3.76
N VAL A 61 -23.13 22.53 -5.01
CA VAL A 61 -23.70 21.31 -5.62
C VAL A 61 -22.68 20.71 -6.57
N LEU A 62 -22.25 19.48 -6.28
CA LEU A 62 -21.38 18.70 -7.17
C LEU A 62 -22.26 17.92 -8.16
N SER A 63 -22.10 18.19 -9.45
CA SER A 63 -22.87 17.56 -10.52
C SER A 63 -22.07 17.41 -11.80
N LYS A 64 -22.15 16.23 -12.45
CA LYS A 64 -21.53 16.01 -13.75
C LYS A 64 -22.18 16.84 -14.87
N ASN A 65 -23.40 17.34 -14.67
CA ASN A 65 -24.10 18.16 -15.66
C ASN A 65 -23.52 19.58 -15.70
N LYS A 66 -22.70 19.86 -16.71
CA LYS A 66 -22.06 21.17 -16.91
C LYS A 66 -23.04 22.33 -17.19
N LYS A 67 -24.26 22.03 -17.66
CA LYS A 67 -25.29 23.03 -17.96
C LYS A 67 -26.16 23.37 -16.74
N LEU A 68 -26.04 22.62 -15.66
CA LEU A 68 -26.84 22.82 -14.46
C LEU A 68 -26.49 24.16 -13.80
N LYS A 69 -27.50 25.03 -13.66
CA LYS A 69 -27.46 26.25 -12.88
C LYS A 69 -28.54 26.19 -11.82
N ILE A 70 -28.20 26.56 -10.59
CA ILE A 70 -29.12 26.56 -9.46
C ILE A 70 -28.94 27.91 -8.76
N SER A 71 -30.04 28.60 -8.50
CA SER A 71 -30.00 29.90 -7.82
C SER A 71 -29.49 29.75 -6.38
N GLY A 72 -28.67 30.70 -5.93
CA GLY A 72 -28.17 30.74 -4.54
C GLY A 72 -27.10 29.71 -4.16
N VAL A 73 -26.63 28.86 -5.09
CA VAL A 73 -25.55 27.89 -4.84
C VAL A 73 -24.53 27.85 -5.97
N LYS A 74 -23.29 27.47 -5.64
CA LYS A 74 -22.25 27.26 -6.66
C LYS A 74 -22.30 25.83 -7.18
N VAL A 75 -22.46 25.65 -8.49
CA VAL A 75 -22.39 24.32 -9.13
C VAL A 75 -20.95 24.04 -9.56
N ILE A 76 -20.40 22.91 -9.11
CA ILE A 76 -19.06 22.43 -9.50
C ILE A 76 -19.22 21.08 -10.21
N ASN A 77 -18.43 20.85 -11.24
CA ASN A 77 -18.51 19.65 -12.08
C ASN A 77 -17.34 18.67 -11.92
N ASN A 78 -16.33 19.05 -11.14
CA ASN A 78 -15.15 18.24 -10.87
C ASN A 78 -14.84 18.26 -9.37
N PHE A 79 -14.84 17.08 -8.75
CA PHE A 79 -14.57 16.94 -7.32
C PHE A 79 -13.13 17.34 -6.95
N GLN A 80 -12.18 17.27 -7.87
CA GLN A 80 -10.80 17.74 -7.64
C GLN A 80 -10.77 19.23 -7.28
N THR A 81 -11.70 20.02 -7.80
CA THR A 81 -11.85 21.44 -7.43
C THR A 81 -12.24 21.57 -5.96
N ILE A 82 -13.09 20.68 -5.44
CA ILE A 82 -13.43 20.63 -4.01
C ILE A 82 -12.21 20.28 -3.17
N LEU A 83 -11.40 19.30 -3.60
CA LEU A 83 -10.16 18.94 -2.90
C LEU A 83 -9.17 20.10 -2.85
N LYS A 84 -9.08 20.93 -3.91
CA LYS A 84 -8.27 22.15 -3.90
C LYS A 84 -8.80 23.17 -2.90
N ILE A 85 -10.11 23.43 -2.88
CA ILE A 85 -10.75 24.34 -1.92
C ILE A 85 -10.50 23.87 -0.47
N ALA A 86 -10.58 22.57 -0.22
CA ALA A 86 -10.40 22.00 1.12
C ALA A 86 -8.98 22.17 1.71
N LYS A 87 -8.00 22.53 0.88
CA LYS A 87 -6.64 22.90 1.33
C LYS A 87 -6.59 24.25 2.04
N GLU A 88 -7.51 25.14 1.70
CA GLU A 88 -7.52 26.53 2.19
C GLU A 88 -8.69 26.82 3.12
N LYS A 89 -9.80 26.08 2.97
CA LYS A 89 -11.05 26.31 3.70
C LYS A 89 -11.60 25.01 4.28
N ASP A 90 -12.49 25.14 5.24
CA ASP A 90 -13.20 24.00 5.81
C ASP A 90 -14.40 23.61 4.95
N VAL A 91 -14.40 22.35 4.53
CA VAL A 91 -15.38 21.77 3.62
C VAL A 91 -16.06 20.60 4.32
N SER A 92 -17.40 20.64 4.36
CA SER A 92 -18.26 19.59 4.89
C SER A 92 -18.98 18.88 3.74
N ILE A 93 -18.66 17.61 3.53
CA ILE A 93 -19.29 16.72 2.57
C ILE A 93 -20.53 16.09 3.22
N ILE A 94 -21.68 16.26 2.56
CA ILE A 94 -22.96 15.66 2.95
C ILE A 94 -23.64 15.04 1.74
N GLY A 95 -24.71 14.29 1.97
CA GLY A 95 -25.69 13.91 0.95
C GLY A 95 -25.81 12.41 0.75
N GLY A 96 -25.71 11.98 -0.51
CA GLY A 96 -25.96 10.59 -0.90
C GLY A 96 -24.70 9.73 -1.05
N LYS A 97 -24.90 8.41 -1.12
CA LYS A 97 -23.88 7.36 -1.27
C LYS A 97 -22.76 7.72 -2.26
N GLN A 98 -23.10 8.12 -3.48
CA GLN A 98 -22.13 8.45 -4.53
C GLN A 98 -21.16 9.57 -4.13
N ILE A 99 -21.65 10.58 -3.39
CA ILE A 99 -20.81 11.68 -2.90
C ILE A 99 -19.89 11.16 -1.80
N TYR A 100 -20.43 10.37 -0.86
CA TYR A 100 -19.61 9.83 0.22
C TYR A 100 -18.50 8.92 -0.30
N GLU A 101 -18.82 7.99 -1.20
CA GLU A 101 -17.84 7.10 -1.85
C GLU A 101 -16.73 7.88 -2.55
N LEU A 102 -17.08 8.99 -3.21
CA LEU A 102 -16.13 9.84 -3.93
C LEU A 102 -15.12 10.53 -3.00
N PHE A 103 -15.51 10.84 -1.76
CA PHE A 103 -14.70 11.63 -0.82
C PHE A 103 -14.10 10.82 0.33
N ASN A 104 -14.53 9.58 0.59
CA ASN A 104 -14.11 8.78 1.76
C ASN A 104 -12.59 8.80 2.01
N ASP A 105 -11.81 8.52 0.97
CA ASP A 105 -10.34 8.39 1.07
C ASP A 105 -9.60 9.73 1.19
N TYR A 106 -10.31 10.85 1.03
CA TYR A 106 -9.74 12.21 1.07
C TYR A 106 -10.10 12.96 2.36
N CYS A 107 -11.07 12.48 3.12
CA CYS A 107 -11.53 13.16 4.33
C CYS A 107 -10.45 13.14 5.41
N ASP A 108 -10.25 14.29 6.06
CA ASP A 108 -9.46 14.43 7.28
C ASP A 108 -10.28 13.98 8.51
N GLU A 109 -11.61 14.12 8.46
CA GLU A 109 -12.54 13.76 9.54
C GLU A 109 -13.82 13.11 8.99
N ILE A 110 -14.36 12.12 9.71
CA ILE A 110 -15.67 11.53 9.45
C ILE A 110 -16.49 11.60 10.73
N ILE A 111 -17.67 12.20 10.67
CA ILE A 111 -18.62 12.27 11.77
C ILE A 111 -19.85 11.45 11.40
N ILE A 112 -20.09 10.38 12.15
CA ILE A 112 -21.22 9.48 11.94
C ILE A 112 -22.20 9.65 13.08
N THR A 113 -23.42 10.09 12.78
CA THR A 113 -24.55 9.89 13.70
C THR A 113 -25.19 8.55 13.39
N LYS A 114 -25.33 7.67 14.38
CA LYS A 114 -26.02 6.38 14.25
C LYS A 114 -27.27 6.38 15.13
N LEU A 115 -28.43 6.28 14.49
CA LEU A 115 -29.72 6.17 15.18
C LEU A 115 -29.93 4.76 15.72
N ASN A 116 -30.69 4.64 16.80
CA ASN A 116 -31.00 3.35 17.41
C ASN A 116 -32.09 2.57 16.65
N ASN A 117 -32.91 3.27 15.86
CA ASN A 117 -34.02 2.71 15.09
C ASN A 117 -33.64 2.41 13.63
N SER A 118 -34.36 1.49 12.98
CA SER A 118 -34.29 1.20 11.54
C SER A 118 -35.44 1.89 10.82
N PHE A 119 -35.22 2.39 9.60
CA PHE A 119 -36.22 3.13 8.83
C PHE A 119 -36.46 2.56 7.43
N ASN A 120 -36.10 1.29 7.19
CA ASN A 120 -36.31 0.57 5.92
C ASN A 120 -35.70 1.28 4.70
N CYS A 121 -34.57 1.96 4.89
CA CYS A 121 -33.88 2.71 3.84
C CYS A 121 -33.48 1.84 2.64
N ASN A 122 -33.79 2.27 1.41
CA ASN A 122 -33.32 1.66 0.17
C ASN A 122 -31.94 2.18 -0.31
N PHE A 123 -31.40 3.22 0.32
CA PHE A 123 -30.02 3.66 0.14
C PHE A 123 -29.21 3.46 1.41
N GLU A 124 -28.16 2.67 1.33
CA GLU A 124 -27.24 2.37 2.44
C GLU A 124 -25.82 2.84 2.14
N TYR A 125 -25.17 3.35 3.17
CA TYR A 125 -23.75 3.66 3.11
C TYR A 125 -23.13 3.66 4.51
N TYR A 126 -21.98 3.01 4.64
CA TYR A 126 -21.12 3.16 5.80
C TYR A 126 -19.70 3.48 5.32
N PRO A 127 -19.02 4.49 5.89
CA PRO A 127 -17.69 4.87 5.45
C PRO A 127 -16.68 3.75 5.65
N ASN A 128 -15.69 3.66 4.75
CA ASN A 128 -14.55 2.78 4.98
C ASN A 128 -13.60 3.45 5.99
N LEU A 129 -13.63 2.95 7.23
CA LEU A 129 -12.87 3.49 8.36
C LEU A 129 -11.46 2.88 8.50
N LYS A 130 -10.96 2.13 7.50
CA LYS A 130 -9.65 1.44 7.59
C LYS A 130 -8.49 2.33 8.03
N PHE A 131 -8.48 3.60 7.59
CA PHE A 131 -7.45 4.59 7.94
C PHE A 131 -8.02 5.74 8.76
N PHE A 132 -8.96 5.42 9.65
CA PHE A 132 -9.59 6.35 10.56
C PHE A 132 -9.52 5.83 11.99
N VAL A 133 -9.29 6.73 12.94
CA VAL A 133 -9.23 6.44 14.38
C VAL A 133 -10.38 7.13 15.07
N LEU A 134 -11.12 6.39 15.89
CA LEU A 134 -12.17 6.95 16.73
C LEU A 134 -11.54 7.88 17.79
N LYS A 135 -11.90 9.15 17.77
CA LYS A 135 -11.41 10.15 18.74
C LYS A 135 -12.38 10.40 19.87
N LYS A 136 -13.68 10.38 19.58
CA LYS A 136 -14.71 10.73 20.54
C LYS A 136 -16.02 10.05 20.18
N THR A 137 -16.77 9.68 21.21
CA THR A 137 -18.17 9.27 21.11
C THR A 137 -19.01 10.17 21.99
N LYS A 138 -20.18 10.57 21.50
CA LYS A 138 -21.24 11.20 22.31
C LYS A 138 -22.48 10.31 22.22
N LYS A 139 -23.06 9.98 23.37
CA LYS A 139 -24.28 9.16 23.45
C LYS A 139 -25.46 10.05 23.82
N TYR A 140 -26.59 9.78 23.19
CA TYR A 140 -27.91 10.33 23.45
C TYR A 140 -28.89 9.15 23.55
N ASP A 141 -30.12 9.42 24.01
CA ASP A 141 -31.11 8.35 24.22
C ASP A 141 -31.46 7.61 22.92
N ASP A 142 -31.61 8.35 21.82
CA ASP A 142 -32.06 7.78 20.53
C ASP A 142 -30.95 7.59 19.49
N PHE A 143 -29.72 8.05 19.78
CA PHE A 143 -28.61 7.97 18.83
C PHE A 143 -27.23 8.15 19.48
N SER A 144 -26.18 7.79 18.75
CA SER A 144 -24.79 8.04 19.12
C SER A 144 -24.04 8.75 18.00
N ILE A 145 -23.11 9.64 18.36
CA ILE A 145 -22.24 10.34 17.41
C ILE A 145 -20.80 9.88 17.59
N TYR A 146 -20.17 9.48 16.50
CA TYR A 146 -18.80 9.00 16.45
C TYR A 146 -17.95 9.96 15.62
N TYR A 147 -16.84 10.42 16.20
CA TYR A 147 -15.89 11.33 15.55
C TYR A 147 -14.62 10.58 15.21
N TYR A 148 -14.34 10.44 13.93
CA TYR A 148 -13.17 9.76 13.41
C TYR A 148 -12.21 10.73 12.76
N SER A 149 -10.91 10.60 13.04
CA SER A 149 -9.87 11.36 12.32
C SER A 149 -9.06 10.46 11.42
N SER A 150 -8.76 10.95 10.23
CA SER A 150 -7.93 10.26 9.24
C SER A 150 -6.49 10.16 9.72
N ILE A 151 -5.93 8.97 9.59
CA ILE A 151 -4.50 8.71 9.73
C ILE A 151 -3.84 8.51 8.36
N ALA A 152 -4.57 8.66 7.25
CA ALA A 152 -4.09 8.32 5.91
C ALA A 152 -2.76 9.00 5.54
N LYS A 153 -2.53 10.23 6.02
CA LYS A 153 -1.26 10.96 5.83
C LYS A 153 -0.06 10.29 6.52
N LYS A 154 -0.30 9.50 7.57
CA LYS A 154 0.73 8.69 8.27
C LYS A 154 0.96 7.33 7.60
N ILE A 155 0.10 6.92 6.66
CA ILE A 155 0.18 5.59 6.07
C ILE A 155 1.09 5.60 4.85
N LEU A 156 2.15 4.79 4.91
CA LEU A 156 3.03 4.49 3.79
C LEU A 156 2.34 3.45 2.90
N ASN A 157 1.43 3.93 2.06
CA ASN A 157 0.53 3.12 1.25
C ASN A 157 1.27 2.52 0.04
N GLY A 158 1.52 1.22 0.09
CA GLY A 158 2.21 0.47 -0.95
C GLY A 158 1.47 0.47 -2.30
N LYS A 159 0.14 0.60 -2.32
CA LYS A 159 -0.63 0.69 -3.57
C LYS A 159 -0.28 1.95 -4.36
N THR A 160 -0.12 3.09 -3.66
CA THR A 160 0.29 4.36 -4.29
C THR A 160 1.68 4.23 -4.89
N VAL A 161 2.62 3.65 -4.14
CA VAL A 161 4.00 3.44 -4.60
C VAL A 161 4.04 2.47 -5.80
N ARG A 162 3.36 1.32 -5.70
CA ARG A 162 3.19 0.35 -6.80
C ARG A 162 2.72 1.04 -8.07
N ASN A 163 1.64 1.80 -8.01
CA ASN A 163 1.06 2.43 -9.21
C ASN A 163 2.01 3.46 -9.83
N ASN A 164 2.79 4.19 -9.02
CA ASN A 164 3.78 5.15 -9.53
C ASN A 164 4.94 4.44 -10.23
N ILE A 165 5.40 3.31 -9.70
CA ILE A 165 6.46 2.51 -10.32
C ILE A 165 5.96 1.89 -11.62
N LEU A 166 4.77 1.28 -11.63
CA LEU A 166 4.18 0.65 -12.81
C LEU A 166 4.13 1.58 -14.03
N LYS A 167 3.72 2.83 -13.84
CA LYS A 167 3.71 3.84 -14.91
C LYS A 167 5.08 4.03 -15.55
N LYS A 168 6.16 4.03 -14.74
CA LYS A 168 7.53 4.16 -15.24
C LYS A 168 7.99 2.90 -15.96
N LEU A 169 7.63 1.73 -15.44
CA LEU A 169 8.01 0.44 -16.05
C LEU A 169 7.35 0.25 -17.42
N ILE A 170 6.08 0.63 -17.57
CA ILE A 170 5.37 0.57 -18.86
C ILE A 170 6.12 1.41 -19.91
N HIS A 171 6.44 2.67 -19.58
CA HIS A 171 7.21 3.54 -20.48
C HIS A 171 8.56 2.94 -20.85
N LYS A 172 9.31 2.43 -19.86
CA LYS A 172 10.63 1.81 -20.08
C LYS A 172 10.54 0.58 -20.98
N LYS A 173 9.53 -0.27 -20.80
CA LYS A 173 9.28 -1.43 -21.66
C LYS A 173 8.93 -0.99 -23.09
N ASP A 174 8.10 0.02 -23.27
CA ASP A 174 7.75 0.55 -24.61
C ASP A 174 9.00 1.07 -25.35
N GLU A 175 9.97 1.64 -24.63
CA GLU A 175 11.28 2.00 -25.21
C GLU A 175 12.07 0.78 -25.69
N PHE A 176 12.06 -0.33 -24.96
CA PHE A 176 12.78 -1.54 -25.39
C PHE A 176 12.22 -2.13 -26.68
N ILE A 177 10.90 -2.16 -26.81
CA ILE A 177 10.23 -2.65 -28.01
C ILE A 177 10.52 -1.72 -29.19
N SER A 178 10.35 -0.40 -29.01
CA SER A 178 10.51 0.55 -30.11
C SER A 178 11.96 0.73 -30.58
N LYS A 179 12.94 0.68 -29.67
CA LYS A 179 14.35 0.93 -30.00
C LYS A 179 15.14 -0.33 -30.34
N PHE A 180 14.85 -1.44 -29.66
CA PHE A 180 15.66 -2.66 -29.74
C PHE A 180 14.88 -3.87 -30.25
N ASN A 181 13.56 -3.73 -30.49
CA ASN A 181 12.67 -4.83 -30.82
C ASN A 181 12.74 -6.00 -29.81
N VAL A 182 12.96 -5.66 -28.53
CA VAL A 182 13.03 -6.63 -27.43
C VAL A 182 11.80 -6.50 -26.55
N ILE A 183 11.05 -7.59 -26.43
CA ILE A 183 10.01 -7.75 -25.41
C ILE A 183 10.65 -8.48 -24.23
N PRO A 184 10.75 -7.86 -23.03
CA PRO A 184 11.28 -8.54 -21.86
C PRO A 184 10.48 -9.81 -21.55
N LYS A 185 11.17 -10.92 -21.23
CA LYS A 185 10.55 -12.20 -20.88
C LYS A 185 11.02 -12.70 -19.52
N LEU A 186 10.07 -13.08 -18.67
CA LEU A 186 10.30 -13.66 -17.35
C LEU A 186 9.92 -15.13 -17.31
N ALA A 187 10.85 -16.00 -16.94
CA ALA A 187 10.55 -17.37 -16.54
C ALA A 187 10.19 -17.43 -15.05
N ILE A 188 9.09 -18.10 -14.70
CA ILE A 188 8.66 -18.37 -13.34
C ILE A 188 8.57 -19.88 -13.15
N ILE A 189 9.40 -20.43 -12.27
CA ILE A 189 9.35 -21.85 -11.89
C ILE A 189 8.63 -21.97 -10.55
N GLN A 190 7.58 -22.79 -10.52
CA GLN A 190 6.89 -23.22 -9.31
C GLN A 190 7.05 -24.72 -9.12
N ILE A 191 7.38 -25.13 -7.90
CA ILE A 191 7.45 -26.54 -7.53
C ILE A 191 6.39 -26.83 -6.46
N GLY A 192 5.55 -27.83 -6.71
CA GLY A 192 4.47 -28.20 -5.80
C GLY A 192 3.26 -27.25 -5.84
N ASN A 193 2.39 -27.37 -4.83
CA ASN A 193 1.03 -26.82 -4.86
C ASN A 193 0.65 -25.96 -3.64
N ASP A 194 1.63 -25.40 -2.92
CA ASP A 194 1.34 -24.57 -1.75
C ASP A 194 0.31 -23.46 -2.04
N TYR A 195 -0.74 -23.41 -1.21
CA TYR A 195 -1.88 -22.51 -1.39
C TYR A 195 -1.46 -21.04 -1.39
N SER A 196 -0.50 -20.66 -0.53
CA SER A 196 -0.03 -19.28 -0.46
C SER A 196 0.74 -18.90 -1.72
N SER A 197 1.58 -19.80 -2.22
CA SER A 197 2.37 -19.64 -3.45
C SER A 197 1.48 -19.49 -4.68
N ASN A 198 0.40 -20.26 -4.79
CA ASN A 198 -0.57 -20.16 -5.89
C ASN A 198 -1.21 -18.75 -5.97
N ILE A 199 -1.58 -18.17 -4.83
CA ILE A 199 -2.12 -16.80 -4.78
C ILE A 199 -1.06 -15.78 -5.20
N TYR A 200 0.18 -15.93 -4.72
CA TYR A 200 1.27 -15.03 -5.08
C TYR A 200 1.59 -15.08 -6.58
N ILE A 201 1.66 -16.27 -7.17
CA ILE A 201 1.94 -16.45 -8.60
C ILE A 201 0.82 -15.86 -9.44
N LYS A 202 -0.45 -16.12 -9.09
CA LYS A 202 -1.59 -15.50 -9.79
C LYS A 202 -1.49 -13.98 -9.84
N ASN A 203 -1.06 -13.36 -8.73
CA ASN A 203 -0.85 -11.92 -8.68
C ASN A 203 0.37 -11.46 -9.49
N LYS A 204 1.45 -12.24 -9.54
CA LYS A 204 2.64 -11.95 -10.37
C LYS A 204 2.30 -12.02 -11.85
N ILE A 205 1.64 -13.09 -12.31
CA ILE A 205 1.22 -13.27 -13.70
C ILE A 205 0.29 -12.13 -14.12
N LYS A 206 -0.73 -11.82 -13.30
CA LYS A 206 -1.63 -10.69 -13.56
C LYS A 206 -0.88 -9.35 -13.71
N LEU A 207 0.20 -9.15 -12.95
CA LEU A 207 1.02 -7.94 -13.03
C LEU A 207 1.85 -7.90 -14.32
N VAL A 208 2.40 -9.06 -14.73
CA VAL A 208 3.15 -9.20 -15.99
C VAL A 208 2.25 -8.89 -17.18
N GLU A 209 1.03 -9.45 -17.19
CA GLU A 209 -0.01 -9.15 -18.18
C GLU A 209 -0.40 -7.66 -18.20
N GLU A 210 -0.53 -7.03 -17.02
CA GLU A 210 -0.84 -5.59 -16.90
C GLU A 210 0.22 -4.71 -17.58
N ILE A 211 1.50 -5.11 -17.54
CA ILE A 211 2.61 -4.37 -18.16
C ILE A 211 2.88 -4.83 -19.60
N LYS A 212 2.30 -5.94 -20.06
CA LYS A 212 2.56 -6.58 -21.37
C LYS A 212 4.02 -7.01 -21.54
N VAL A 213 4.58 -7.58 -20.48
CA VAL A 213 5.85 -8.33 -20.51
C VAL A 213 5.51 -9.79 -20.81
N ASP A 214 6.42 -10.52 -21.47
CA ASP A 214 6.19 -11.94 -21.77
C ASP A 214 6.53 -12.82 -20.55
N VAL A 215 5.82 -13.93 -20.40
CA VAL A 215 5.98 -14.84 -19.25
C VAL A 215 5.99 -16.29 -19.68
N GLU A 216 6.99 -17.01 -19.19
CA GLU A 216 7.03 -18.45 -19.27
C GLU A 216 6.81 -19.03 -17.87
N TYR A 217 5.67 -19.68 -17.66
CA TYR A 217 5.33 -20.26 -16.37
C TYR A 217 5.51 -21.77 -16.41
N ILE A 218 6.45 -22.26 -15.61
CA ILE A 218 6.82 -23.68 -15.51
C ILE A 218 6.35 -24.18 -14.16
N LYS A 219 5.41 -25.13 -14.16
CA LYS A 219 4.89 -25.76 -12.96
C LYS A 219 5.37 -27.21 -12.89
N LEU A 220 6.09 -27.54 -11.83
CA LEU A 220 6.63 -28.86 -11.55
C LEU A 220 5.86 -29.51 -10.39
N ASN A 221 5.81 -30.85 -10.38
CA ASN A 221 5.25 -31.61 -9.27
C ASN A 221 6.14 -31.43 -8.01
N GLU A 222 5.56 -31.69 -6.84
CA GLU A 222 6.29 -31.58 -5.58
C GLU A 222 7.45 -32.59 -5.51
N GLU A 223 7.27 -33.77 -6.10
CA GLU A 223 8.23 -34.89 -6.10
C GLU A 223 9.37 -34.73 -7.12
N VAL A 224 9.44 -33.61 -7.85
CA VAL A 224 10.54 -33.39 -8.81
C VAL A 224 11.88 -33.50 -8.12
N ASP A 225 12.82 -34.17 -8.78
CA ASP A 225 14.20 -34.30 -8.39
C ASP A 225 14.96 -32.98 -8.61
N GLU A 226 15.93 -32.71 -7.73
CA GLU A 226 16.75 -31.51 -7.77
C GLU A 226 17.50 -31.36 -9.10
N GLU A 227 17.97 -32.48 -9.68
CA GLU A 227 18.72 -32.49 -10.94
C GLU A 227 17.87 -32.01 -12.12
N ASN A 228 16.62 -32.48 -12.23
CA ASN A 228 15.72 -31.97 -13.26
C ASN A 228 15.43 -30.47 -13.12
N VAL A 229 15.32 -29.95 -11.89
CA VAL A 229 15.15 -28.50 -11.69
C VAL A 229 16.39 -27.73 -12.16
N LEU A 230 17.59 -28.22 -11.85
CA LEU A 230 18.85 -27.62 -12.31
C LEU A 230 18.95 -27.63 -13.84
N ASN A 231 18.61 -28.76 -14.48
CA ASN A 231 18.58 -28.87 -15.94
C ASN A 231 17.61 -27.88 -16.60
N ILE A 232 16.45 -27.61 -15.98
CA ILE A 232 15.52 -26.58 -16.46
C ILE A 232 16.14 -25.19 -16.32
N ILE A 233 16.76 -24.88 -15.17
CA ILE A 233 17.42 -23.59 -14.93
C ILE A 233 18.55 -23.39 -15.95
N ASP A 234 19.34 -24.41 -16.26
CA ASP A 234 20.40 -24.34 -17.25
C ASP A 234 19.89 -24.07 -18.67
N LYS A 235 18.77 -24.69 -19.07
CA LYS A 235 18.10 -24.36 -20.33
C LYS A 235 17.67 -22.89 -20.37
N LEU A 236 17.04 -22.39 -19.31
CA LEU A 236 16.59 -21.00 -19.21
C LEU A 236 17.77 -20.01 -19.15
N ASN A 237 18.88 -20.39 -18.53
CA ASN A 237 20.11 -19.59 -18.50
C ASN A 237 20.68 -19.39 -19.91
N ASN A 238 20.62 -20.43 -20.75
CA ASN A 238 21.14 -20.41 -22.11
C ASN A 238 20.14 -19.85 -23.15
N ASP A 239 18.86 -19.73 -22.82
CA ASP A 239 17.87 -19.13 -23.73
C ASP A 239 18.02 -17.60 -23.80
N GLU A 240 18.45 -17.10 -24.96
CA GLU A 240 18.60 -15.67 -25.23
C GLU A 240 17.29 -14.87 -25.20
N ASN A 241 16.13 -15.53 -25.31
CA ASN A 241 14.83 -14.89 -25.20
C ASN A 241 14.41 -14.68 -23.74
N ILE A 242 15.01 -15.39 -22.79
CA ILE A 242 14.71 -15.25 -21.36
C ILE A 242 15.64 -14.20 -20.74
N ASN A 243 15.05 -13.15 -20.17
CA ASN A 243 15.81 -12.08 -19.52
C ASN A 243 15.83 -12.18 -18.01
N GLY A 244 14.88 -12.91 -17.41
CA GLY A 244 14.81 -13.08 -15.97
C GLY A 244 14.26 -14.45 -15.60
N ILE A 245 14.75 -14.99 -14.49
CA ILE A 245 14.33 -16.27 -13.93
C ILE A 245 13.96 -16.07 -12.47
N LEU A 246 12.77 -16.50 -12.11
CA LEU A 246 12.25 -16.49 -10.75
C LEU A 246 11.93 -17.92 -10.31
N ILE A 247 12.48 -18.31 -9.16
CA ILE A 247 12.08 -19.53 -8.45
C ILE A 247 11.10 -19.15 -7.34
N GLN A 248 9.88 -19.67 -7.39
CA GLN A 248 8.89 -19.42 -6.34
C GLN A 248 9.22 -20.23 -5.09
N LEU A 249 9.30 -19.53 -3.95
CA LEU A 249 9.45 -20.13 -2.62
C LEU A 249 8.08 -20.29 -1.91
N PRO A 250 7.94 -21.24 -0.95
CA PRO A 250 8.96 -22.20 -0.50
C PRO A 250 9.19 -23.33 -1.52
N LEU A 251 10.39 -23.91 -1.46
CA LEU A 251 10.68 -25.15 -2.18
C LEU A 251 10.34 -26.36 -1.29
N PRO A 252 10.05 -27.54 -1.89
CA PRO A 252 9.97 -28.80 -1.15
C PRO A 252 11.24 -29.07 -0.34
N ASN A 253 11.10 -29.74 0.81
CA ASN A 253 12.20 -29.93 1.76
C ASN A 253 13.40 -30.71 1.22
N HIS A 254 13.20 -31.56 0.21
CA HIS A 254 14.28 -32.33 -0.43
C HIS A 254 15.09 -31.52 -1.45
N ILE A 255 14.64 -30.32 -1.82
CA ILE A 255 15.33 -29.44 -2.77
C ILE A 255 16.12 -28.37 -2.01
N CYS A 256 17.43 -28.32 -2.25
CA CYS A 256 18.30 -27.35 -1.62
C CYS A 256 18.13 -25.96 -2.25
N GLN A 257 17.44 -25.06 -1.55
CA GLN A 257 17.24 -23.68 -1.99
C GLN A 257 18.53 -22.96 -2.37
N SER A 258 19.63 -23.19 -1.65
CA SER A 258 20.90 -22.53 -1.96
C SER A 258 21.51 -23.01 -3.28
N LYS A 259 21.42 -24.31 -3.60
CA LYS A 259 21.88 -24.83 -4.89
C LYS A 259 21.05 -24.25 -6.04
N ILE A 260 19.73 -24.24 -5.89
CA ILE A 260 18.81 -23.68 -6.88
C ILE A 260 19.07 -22.19 -7.10
N ALA A 261 19.24 -21.40 -6.04
CA ALA A 261 19.55 -19.97 -6.16
C ALA A 261 20.91 -19.70 -6.83
N ASN A 262 21.90 -20.56 -6.60
CA ASN A 262 23.23 -20.45 -7.21
C ASN A 262 23.25 -20.89 -8.68
N ALA A 263 22.30 -21.71 -9.11
CA ALA A 263 22.22 -22.17 -10.50
C ALA A 263 21.68 -21.08 -11.43
N ILE A 264 20.90 -20.12 -10.94
CA ILE A 264 20.36 -19.03 -11.76
C ILE A 264 21.49 -18.08 -12.15
N SER A 265 21.66 -17.82 -13.44
CA SER A 265 22.66 -16.86 -13.92
C SER A 265 22.49 -15.49 -13.23
N PRO A 266 23.56 -14.86 -12.72
CA PRO A 266 23.47 -13.58 -12.03
C PRO A 266 22.80 -12.47 -12.87
N ILE A 267 22.97 -12.51 -14.20
CA ILE A 267 22.38 -11.54 -15.14
C ILE A 267 20.90 -11.83 -15.47
N LYS A 268 20.34 -12.95 -14.99
CA LYS A 268 18.92 -13.31 -15.08
C LYS A 268 18.24 -13.45 -13.71
N ASP A 269 18.98 -13.31 -12.62
CA ASP A 269 18.46 -13.40 -11.25
C ASP A 269 17.65 -12.16 -10.88
N VAL A 270 16.35 -12.18 -11.15
CA VAL A 270 15.45 -11.03 -10.90
C VAL A 270 15.17 -10.78 -9.42
N ASP A 271 15.40 -11.76 -8.54
CA ASP A 271 15.22 -11.60 -7.09
C ASP A 271 16.51 -11.16 -6.36
N CYS A 272 17.65 -11.15 -7.07
CA CYS A 272 18.95 -10.76 -6.55
C CYS A 272 19.40 -11.62 -5.36
N PHE A 273 19.13 -12.93 -5.42
CA PHE A 273 19.52 -13.89 -4.38
C PHE A 273 20.78 -14.68 -4.71
N HIS A 274 21.28 -14.57 -5.94
CA HIS A 274 22.53 -15.21 -6.34
C HIS A 274 23.70 -14.62 -5.51
N PRO A 275 24.60 -15.45 -4.95
CA PRO A 275 25.71 -14.99 -4.10
C PRO A 275 26.60 -13.93 -4.76
N TYR A 276 26.83 -14.03 -6.07
CA TYR A 276 27.54 -13.01 -6.85
C TYR A 276 26.90 -11.62 -6.71
N ASN A 277 25.58 -11.51 -6.96
CA ASN A 277 24.86 -10.24 -6.87
C ASN A 277 24.84 -9.69 -5.44
N LEU A 278 24.65 -10.57 -4.44
CA LEU A 278 24.74 -10.19 -3.03
C LEU A 278 26.16 -9.78 -2.61
N GLY A 279 27.19 -10.40 -3.18
CA GLY A 279 28.60 -10.06 -2.97
C GLY A 279 28.95 -8.69 -3.53
N LEU A 280 28.47 -8.36 -4.73
CA LEU A 280 28.57 -7.00 -5.29
C LEU A 280 27.88 -5.97 -4.40
N LEU A 281 26.68 -6.30 -3.89
CA LEU A 281 25.97 -5.43 -2.95
C LEU A 281 26.78 -5.20 -1.67
N PHE A 282 27.38 -6.26 -1.14
CA PHE A 282 28.23 -6.18 0.06
C PHE A 282 29.45 -5.30 -0.15
N ARG A 283 30.09 -5.37 -1.32
CA ARG A 283 31.20 -4.50 -1.72
C ARG A 283 30.77 -3.04 -1.92
N GLY A 284 29.47 -2.78 -2.04
CA GLY A 284 28.92 -1.45 -2.34
C GLY A 284 28.99 -1.06 -3.81
N ASP A 285 29.34 -2.01 -4.68
CA ASP A 285 29.49 -1.82 -6.13
C ASP A 285 28.13 -1.56 -6.81
N PHE A 286 28.19 -1.14 -8.08
CA PHE A 286 27.00 -1.01 -8.92
C PHE A 286 26.44 -2.41 -9.23
N VAL A 287 25.52 -2.88 -8.40
CA VAL A 287 24.67 -4.02 -8.74
C VAL A 287 23.58 -3.53 -9.68
N THR A 288 23.37 -4.22 -10.81
CA THR A 288 22.34 -3.88 -11.79
C THR A 288 20.95 -3.90 -11.17
N ASN A 289 20.71 -4.81 -10.24
CA ASN A 289 19.45 -4.98 -9.52
C ASN A 289 19.68 -5.12 -8.02
N LEU A 290 18.62 -4.98 -7.23
CA LEU A 290 18.66 -5.10 -5.77
C LEU A 290 17.62 -6.13 -5.33
N PRO A 291 17.77 -6.78 -4.16
CA PRO A 291 16.74 -7.67 -3.65
C PRO A 291 15.38 -6.98 -3.57
N CYS A 292 14.34 -7.62 -4.11
CA CYS A 292 13.06 -6.97 -4.42
C CYS A 292 12.41 -6.28 -3.21
N THR A 293 12.41 -6.92 -2.05
CA THR A 293 11.83 -6.36 -0.82
C THR A 293 12.63 -5.17 -0.30
N PRO A 294 13.96 -5.27 -0.10
CA PRO A 294 14.80 -4.11 0.21
C PRO A 294 14.64 -2.94 -0.77
N ALA A 295 14.64 -3.23 -2.07
CA ALA A 295 14.44 -2.22 -3.11
C ALA A 295 13.06 -1.54 -3.00
N GLY A 296 12.02 -2.33 -2.68
CA GLY A 296 10.66 -1.82 -2.48
C GLY A 296 10.55 -0.89 -1.28
N ILE A 297 11.24 -1.20 -0.19
CA ILE A 297 11.33 -0.32 0.99
C ILE A 297 12.01 1.00 0.63
N MET A 298 13.09 0.96 -0.17
CA MET A 298 13.76 2.16 -0.66
C MET A 298 12.86 3.03 -1.54
N GLU A 299 12.07 2.42 -2.43
CA GLU A 299 11.10 3.15 -3.24
C GLU A 299 9.95 3.73 -2.39
N ILE A 300 9.53 3.05 -1.31
CA ILE A 300 8.62 3.64 -0.32
C ILE A 300 9.22 4.90 0.30
N PHE A 301 10.46 4.83 0.80
CA PHE A 301 11.13 6.01 1.38
C PHE A 301 11.23 7.16 0.39
N LYS A 302 11.64 6.87 -0.85
CA LYS A 302 11.76 7.86 -1.93
C LYS A 302 10.42 8.49 -2.30
N ASN A 303 9.38 7.68 -2.49
CA ASN A 303 8.04 8.18 -2.86
C ASN A 303 7.46 9.11 -1.78
N TYR A 304 7.72 8.80 -0.52
CA TYR A 304 7.27 9.62 0.62
C TYR A 304 8.30 10.67 1.07
N LYS A 305 9.40 10.84 0.33
CA LYS A 305 10.47 11.81 0.61
C LYS A 305 11.02 11.72 2.04
N ILE A 306 11.19 10.49 2.54
CA ILE A 306 11.75 10.22 3.86
C ILE A 306 13.27 10.32 3.78
N LYS A 307 13.86 11.26 4.55
CA LYS A 307 15.31 11.43 4.65
C LYS A 307 15.91 10.33 5.54
N LEU A 308 16.89 9.61 5.00
CA LEU A 308 17.59 8.49 5.67
C LEU A 308 18.94 8.89 6.28
N GLU A 309 19.60 9.89 5.69
CA GLU A 309 20.90 10.38 6.15
C GLU A 309 20.83 10.78 7.65
N ARG A 310 21.78 10.28 8.44
CA ARG A 310 21.92 10.47 9.90
C ARG A 310 20.80 9.90 10.76
N GLN A 311 19.88 9.11 10.19
CA GLN A 311 18.82 8.47 10.98
C GLN A 311 19.34 7.21 11.69
N ASN A 312 18.86 6.96 12.91
CA ASN A 312 19.05 5.70 13.60
C ASN A 312 17.99 4.69 13.15
N VAL A 313 18.42 3.65 12.44
CA VAL A 313 17.54 2.57 11.97
C VAL A 313 17.75 1.33 12.80
N THR A 314 16.69 0.85 13.46
CA THR A 314 16.69 -0.49 14.08
C THR A 314 15.98 -1.47 13.18
N ILE A 315 16.69 -2.51 12.74
CA ILE A 315 16.16 -3.57 11.89
C ILE A 315 16.02 -4.83 12.73
N ILE A 316 14.85 -5.47 12.69
CA ILE A 316 14.51 -6.64 13.48
C ILE A 316 14.32 -7.82 12.53
N GLY A 317 15.19 -8.82 12.68
CA GLY A 317 15.32 -9.96 11.78
C GLY A 317 16.70 -9.99 11.13
N ARG A 318 17.17 -11.19 10.77
CA ARG A 318 18.51 -11.42 10.18
C ARG A 318 18.47 -12.26 8.90
N SER A 319 17.38 -12.12 8.14
CA SER A 319 17.19 -12.84 6.88
C SER A 319 18.23 -12.41 5.84
N ASN A 320 18.75 -13.41 5.10
CA ASN A 320 19.73 -13.19 4.03
C ASN A 320 19.12 -12.47 2.82
N ILE A 321 17.79 -12.53 2.65
CA ILE A 321 17.08 -12.01 1.47
C ILE A 321 16.38 -10.68 1.70
N VAL A 322 16.24 -10.25 2.96
CA VAL A 322 15.57 -8.99 3.31
C VAL A 322 16.46 -8.11 4.17
N THR A 323 16.70 -8.48 5.43
CA THR A 323 17.22 -7.51 6.41
C THR A 323 18.70 -7.26 6.28
N LYS A 324 19.53 -8.28 5.96
CA LYS A 324 20.97 -8.07 5.73
C LYS A 324 21.26 -7.24 4.48
N PRO A 325 20.66 -7.50 3.30
CA PRO A 325 20.82 -6.61 2.15
C PRO A 325 20.33 -5.20 2.44
N LEU A 326 19.18 -5.07 3.10
CA LEU A 326 18.62 -3.77 3.45
C LEU A 326 19.53 -2.96 4.39
N SER A 327 20.19 -3.60 5.36
CA SER A 327 21.14 -2.89 6.22
C SER A 327 22.29 -2.26 5.45
N LEU A 328 22.79 -2.94 4.42
CA LEU A 328 23.89 -2.44 3.59
C LEU A 328 23.43 -1.28 2.70
N ILE A 329 22.23 -1.41 2.12
CA ILE A 329 21.63 -0.34 1.31
C ILE A 329 21.40 0.91 2.17
N LEU A 330 20.87 0.77 3.37
CA LEU A 330 20.62 1.90 4.27
C LEU A 330 21.91 2.52 4.81
N LEU A 331 22.94 1.70 5.08
CA LEU A 331 24.26 2.19 5.44
C LEU A 331 24.86 3.06 4.33
N LYS A 332 24.72 2.64 3.06
CA LYS A 332 25.10 3.44 1.88
C LYS A 332 24.30 4.75 1.75
N GLN A 333 23.14 4.84 2.38
CA GLN A 333 22.33 6.08 2.47
C GLN A 333 22.65 6.92 3.71
N ASN A 334 23.80 6.69 4.34
CA ASN A 334 24.31 7.41 5.51
C ASN A 334 23.44 7.24 6.76
N ALA A 335 22.72 6.13 6.90
CA ALA A 335 21.96 5.81 8.11
C ALA A 335 22.80 4.99 9.10
N THR A 336 22.57 5.18 10.40
CA THR A 336 23.18 4.37 11.47
C THR A 336 22.32 3.14 11.71
N ILE A 337 22.87 1.93 11.55
CA ILE A 337 22.09 0.68 11.59
C ILE A 337 22.33 -0.10 12.89
N THR A 338 21.25 -0.50 13.54
CA THR A 338 21.25 -1.49 14.63
C THR A 338 20.48 -2.73 14.19
N MET A 339 21.19 -3.85 14.00
CA MET A 339 20.58 -5.14 13.68
C MET A 339 20.18 -5.89 14.96
N CYS A 340 18.93 -6.31 15.03
CA CYS A 340 18.34 -7.07 16.14
C CYS A 340 17.82 -8.42 15.64
N HIS A 341 17.83 -9.43 16.50
CA HIS A 341 17.30 -10.77 16.24
C HIS A 341 16.84 -11.44 17.54
N SER A 342 16.44 -12.71 17.47
CA SER A 342 15.88 -13.47 18.60
C SER A 342 16.78 -13.58 19.84
N PHE A 343 18.09 -13.37 19.70
CA PHE A 343 19.07 -13.43 20.81
C PHE A 343 19.47 -12.04 21.32
N THR A 344 18.90 -10.97 20.75
CA THR A 344 19.20 -9.61 21.18
C THR A 344 18.57 -9.31 22.53
N LYS A 345 19.40 -9.07 23.55
CA LYS A 345 18.93 -8.59 24.86
C LYS A 345 18.35 -7.17 24.73
N ASN A 346 17.29 -6.90 25.48
CA ASN A 346 16.65 -5.57 25.61
C ASN A 346 16.29 -4.90 24.27
N ILE A 347 15.69 -5.64 23.35
CA ILE A 347 15.29 -5.11 22.03
C ILE A 347 14.42 -3.84 22.13
N GLN A 348 13.59 -3.72 23.18
CA GLN A 348 12.78 -2.51 23.38
C GLN A 348 13.62 -1.26 23.64
N GLN A 349 14.78 -1.36 24.29
CA GLN A 349 15.67 -0.21 24.51
C GLN A 349 16.25 0.28 23.18
N LYS A 350 16.60 -0.65 22.27
CA LYS A 350 17.10 -0.31 20.94
C LYS A 350 16.03 0.39 20.11
N MET A 351 14.79 -0.10 20.12
CA MET A 351 13.66 0.53 19.44
C MET A 351 13.27 1.93 19.99
N LYS A 352 13.53 2.22 21.26
CA LYS A 352 13.26 3.54 21.86
C LYS A 352 14.15 4.66 21.35
N THR A 353 15.31 4.34 20.79
CA THR A 353 16.24 5.32 20.21
C THR A 353 16.13 5.43 18.69
N ALA A 354 15.44 4.48 18.05
CA ALA A 354 15.30 4.41 16.61
C ALA A 354 14.38 5.49 16.03
N ASP A 355 14.88 6.19 15.01
CA ASP A 355 14.09 7.07 14.14
C ASP A 355 13.24 6.24 13.16
N ILE A 356 13.79 5.11 12.71
CA ILE A 356 13.12 4.17 11.80
C ILE A 356 13.24 2.75 12.38
N ILE A 357 12.12 2.05 12.46
CA ILE A 357 12.05 0.64 12.85
C ILE A 357 11.60 -0.17 11.65
N ILE A 358 12.39 -1.18 11.26
CA ILE A 358 12.06 -2.10 10.18
C ILE A 358 11.96 -3.50 10.77
N THR A 359 10.81 -4.16 10.62
CA THR A 359 10.58 -5.50 11.18
C THR A 359 10.28 -6.51 10.10
N ALA A 360 10.99 -7.63 10.15
CA ALA A 360 10.83 -8.81 9.31
C ALA A 360 11.03 -10.07 10.18
N ALA A 361 10.43 -10.08 11.37
CA ALA A 361 10.61 -11.11 12.37
C ALA A 361 9.64 -12.29 12.20
N GLY A 362 8.52 -12.08 11.50
CA GLY A 362 7.47 -13.09 11.33
C GLY A 362 6.77 -13.45 12.64
N LYS A 363 6.59 -12.47 13.54
CA LYS A 363 5.94 -12.65 14.85
C LYS A 363 4.89 -11.57 15.09
N PRO A 364 3.59 -11.92 15.05
CA PRO A 364 2.51 -10.98 15.33
C PRO A 364 2.68 -10.25 16.66
N ASN A 365 2.34 -8.97 16.68
CA ASN A 365 2.31 -8.11 17.87
C ASN A 365 3.64 -8.03 18.65
N LEU A 366 4.77 -8.26 17.96
CA LEU A 366 6.10 -8.08 18.52
C LEU A 366 6.39 -6.60 18.83
N ILE A 367 5.98 -5.70 17.93
CA ILE A 367 6.25 -4.26 18.05
C ILE A 367 5.04 -3.57 18.69
N LYS A 368 5.24 -3.02 19.88
CA LYS A 368 4.19 -2.36 20.69
C LYS A 368 4.45 -0.88 20.87
N TYR A 369 3.40 -0.08 21.04
CA TYR A 369 3.51 1.39 21.15
C TYR A 369 4.42 1.89 22.29
N ASN A 370 4.55 1.14 23.38
CA ASN A 370 5.39 1.51 24.54
C ASN A 370 6.89 1.27 24.29
N SER A 371 7.23 0.52 23.24
CA SER A 371 8.60 0.10 22.92
C SER A 371 9.29 0.98 21.88
N ILE A 372 8.59 1.97 21.32
CA ILE A 372 9.09 2.79 20.21
C ILE A 372 9.32 4.26 20.62
N LYS A 373 10.19 4.96 19.88
CA LYS A 373 10.36 6.42 19.95
C LYS A 373 9.11 7.15 19.45
N LYS A 374 8.82 8.34 20.00
CA LYS A 374 7.81 9.26 19.44
C LYS A 374 8.28 9.74 18.06
N ASP A 375 7.34 9.92 17.12
CA ASP A 375 7.57 10.35 15.75
C ASP A 375 8.48 9.40 14.93
N SER A 376 8.60 8.15 15.37
CA SER A 376 9.30 7.09 14.62
C SER A 376 8.52 6.70 13.36
N ILE A 377 9.27 6.18 12.39
CA ILE A 377 8.76 5.57 11.16
C ILE A 377 8.81 4.05 11.32
N ILE A 378 7.71 3.36 11.01
CA ILE A 378 7.65 1.89 11.09
C ILE A 378 7.45 1.29 9.69
N ILE A 379 8.36 0.40 9.30
CA ILE A 379 8.26 -0.44 8.11
C ILE A 379 8.06 -1.89 8.57
N ASP A 380 6.84 -2.37 8.41
CA ASP A 380 6.43 -3.74 8.70
C ASP A 380 6.45 -4.56 7.40
N VAL A 381 7.44 -5.44 7.30
CA VAL A 381 7.70 -6.29 6.14
C VAL A 381 6.99 -7.64 6.26
N SER A 382 6.68 -8.05 7.48
CA SER A 382 6.18 -9.38 7.78
C SER A 382 4.75 -9.59 7.32
N ILE A 383 4.45 -10.83 6.93
CA ILE A 383 3.12 -11.29 6.56
C ILE A 383 2.86 -12.54 7.39
N ASN A 384 2.01 -12.40 8.39
CA ASN A 384 1.58 -13.45 9.29
C ASN A 384 0.08 -13.73 9.06
N ARG A 385 -0.37 -14.94 9.39
CA ARG A 385 -1.80 -15.29 9.44
C ARG A 385 -2.24 -15.45 10.89
N GLN A 386 -3.26 -14.70 11.28
CA GLN A 386 -3.88 -14.79 12.60
C GLN A 386 -5.39 -14.63 12.42
N ASP A 387 -6.19 -15.58 12.92
CA ASP A 387 -7.66 -15.57 12.84
C ASP A 387 -8.20 -15.32 11.42
N ASN A 388 -7.63 -16.02 10.42
CA ASN A 388 -7.91 -15.85 8.98
C ASN A 388 -7.63 -14.44 8.42
N LYS A 389 -6.96 -13.57 9.18
CA LYS A 389 -6.52 -12.25 8.73
C LYS A 389 -5.01 -12.24 8.49
N ILE A 390 -4.62 -11.42 7.52
CA ILE A 390 -3.21 -11.10 7.29
C ILE A 390 -2.82 -9.97 8.22
N VAL A 391 -1.81 -10.20 9.07
CA VAL A 391 -1.28 -9.22 10.02
C VAL A 391 0.24 -9.15 9.92
N GLY A 392 0.83 -8.02 10.33
CA GLY A 392 2.28 -7.85 10.38
C GLY A 392 2.85 -8.21 11.75
N ASP A 393 4.05 -7.73 12.04
CA ASP A 393 4.65 -7.86 13.37
C ASP A 393 4.22 -6.75 14.34
N VAL A 394 3.59 -5.69 13.82
CA VAL A 394 3.23 -4.50 14.60
C VAL A 394 1.82 -4.60 15.17
N GLU A 395 1.68 -4.32 16.47
CA GLU A 395 0.38 -4.25 17.16
C GLU A 395 -0.33 -2.91 16.85
N TRP A 396 -1.33 -2.96 15.97
CA TRP A 396 -2.13 -1.78 15.60
C TRP A 396 -3.00 -1.32 16.78
N SER A 397 -2.84 -0.06 17.18
CA SER A 397 -3.66 0.59 18.22
C SER A 397 -3.70 2.10 18.03
N ASP A 398 -4.72 2.75 18.58
CA ASP A 398 -4.81 4.23 18.54
C ASP A 398 -3.61 4.89 19.21
N LYS A 399 -3.08 4.28 20.28
CA LYS A 399 -1.86 4.73 20.97
C LYS A 399 -0.64 4.68 20.04
N LEU A 400 -0.48 3.61 19.28
CA LEU A 400 0.57 3.51 18.27
C LEU A 400 0.42 4.60 17.20
N LEU A 401 -0.78 4.74 16.64
CA LEU A 401 -1.07 5.65 15.55
C LEU A 401 -0.92 7.13 15.93
N ASN A 402 -1.18 7.48 17.19
CA ASN A 402 -0.92 8.80 17.72
C ASN A 402 0.59 9.06 17.92
N LYS A 403 1.38 8.00 18.13
CA LYS A 403 2.81 8.11 18.47
C LYS A 403 3.75 8.07 17.27
N VAL A 404 3.41 7.34 16.21
CA VAL A 404 4.25 7.22 15.00
C VAL A 404 4.07 8.41 14.07
N LYS A 405 5.13 8.72 13.33
CA LYS A 405 5.11 9.69 12.22
C LYS A 405 4.57 9.01 10.95
N TYR A 406 5.10 7.84 10.63
CA TYR A 406 4.68 7.04 9.49
C TYR A 406 4.65 5.54 9.82
N ILE A 407 3.76 4.79 9.16
CA ILE A 407 3.67 3.34 9.29
C ILE A 407 3.21 2.69 7.98
N THR A 408 3.81 1.57 7.58
CA THR A 408 3.31 0.74 6.48
C THR A 408 2.15 -0.16 6.95
N PRO A 409 1.03 -0.25 6.22
CA PRO A 409 -0.05 -1.16 6.57
C PRO A 409 0.28 -2.59 6.18
N VAL A 410 -0.25 -3.56 6.93
CA VAL A 410 -0.22 -4.98 6.56
C VAL A 410 -1.65 -5.52 6.61
N PRO A 411 -2.20 -6.01 5.48
CA PRO A 411 -1.67 -5.96 4.12
C PRO A 411 -1.78 -4.55 3.49
N GLY A 412 -1.04 -4.34 2.40
CA GLY A 412 -1.13 -3.14 1.57
C GLY A 412 0.08 -2.20 1.61
N GLY A 413 1.12 -2.57 2.36
CA GLY A 413 2.40 -1.86 2.46
C GLY A 413 3.47 -2.51 1.58
N VAL A 414 4.54 -3.00 2.23
CA VAL A 414 5.77 -3.47 1.57
C VAL A 414 5.51 -4.55 0.52
N GLY A 415 4.71 -5.58 0.84
CA GLY A 415 4.47 -6.70 -0.07
C GLY A 415 3.90 -6.31 -1.44
N LEU A 416 3.07 -5.25 -1.53
CA LEU A 416 2.56 -4.77 -2.83
C LEU A 416 3.66 -4.16 -3.70
N VAL A 417 4.67 -3.55 -3.07
CA VAL A 417 5.78 -2.91 -3.77
C VAL A 417 6.80 -3.96 -4.19
N THR A 418 7.07 -4.96 -3.35
CA THR A 418 7.98 -6.09 -3.66
C THR A 418 7.67 -6.73 -5.01
N ILE A 419 6.39 -7.01 -5.30
CA ILE A 419 5.99 -7.67 -6.55
C ILE A 419 6.34 -6.80 -7.77
N VAL A 420 6.21 -5.47 -7.67
CA VAL A 420 6.56 -4.57 -8.78
C VAL A 420 8.07 -4.44 -8.95
N MET A 421 8.83 -4.54 -7.85
CA MET A 421 10.29 -4.50 -7.92
C MET A 421 10.90 -5.68 -8.67
N LEU A 422 10.22 -6.83 -8.68
CA LEU A 422 10.58 -7.96 -9.54
C LEU A 422 10.63 -7.56 -11.02
N LEU A 423 9.59 -6.87 -11.49
CA LEU A 423 9.51 -6.40 -12.88
C LEU A 423 10.47 -5.25 -13.16
N ASN A 424 10.72 -4.40 -12.17
CA ASN A 424 11.78 -3.41 -12.27
C ASN A 424 13.15 -4.08 -12.49
N ASN A 425 13.46 -5.13 -11.72
CA ASN A 425 14.69 -5.87 -11.86
C ASN A 425 14.78 -6.57 -13.22
N LEU A 426 13.68 -7.18 -13.68
CA LEU A 426 13.61 -7.74 -15.03
C LEU A 426 14.01 -6.70 -16.09
N LEU A 427 13.42 -5.50 -16.06
CA LEU A 427 13.74 -4.46 -17.04
C LEU A 427 15.19 -3.95 -16.92
N LEU A 428 15.76 -3.90 -15.72
CA LEU A 428 17.16 -3.53 -15.51
C LEU A 428 18.11 -4.58 -16.08
N LEU A 429 17.82 -5.87 -15.86
CA LEU A 429 18.59 -6.98 -16.40
C LEU A 429 18.46 -7.09 -17.92
N THR A 430 17.26 -6.92 -18.48
CA THR A 430 17.06 -6.82 -19.94
C THR A 430 17.91 -5.71 -20.54
N GLU A 431 17.93 -4.52 -19.93
CA GLU A 431 18.76 -3.42 -20.41
C GLU A 431 20.25 -3.76 -20.41
N GLN A 432 20.73 -4.42 -19.35
CA GLN A 432 22.11 -4.86 -19.25
C GLN A 432 22.45 -5.91 -20.32
N GLN A 433 21.57 -6.88 -20.54
CA GLN A 433 21.76 -7.91 -21.57
C GLN A 433 21.81 -7.30 -22.98
N ILE A 434 20.94 -6.32 -23.27
CA ILE A 434 20.99 -5.57 -24.54
C ILE A 434 22.33 -4.85 -24.70
N LYS A 435 22.80 -4.14 -23.65
CA LYS A 435 24.10 -3.45 -23.69
C LYS A 435 25.25 -4.42 -23.92
N ASN A 436 25.25 -5.56 -23.25
CA ASN A 436 26.29 -6.58 -23.42
C ASN A 436 26.31 -7.15 -24.85
N ARG A 437 25.15 -7.32 -25.50
CA ARG A 437 25.07 -7.74 -26.91
C ARG A 437 25.59 -6.67 -27.87
N LEU A 438 25.27 -5.40 -27.63
CA LEU A 438 25.65 -4.31 -28.52
C LEU A 438 27.11 -3.87 -28.40
N PHE A 439 27.68 -3.93 -27.19
CA PHE A 439 28.98 -3.33 -26.89
C PHE A 439 30.01 -4.31 -26.32
N GLY A 440 29.67 -5.61 -26.23
CA GLY A 440 30.48 -6.62 -25.56
C GLY A 440 30.35 -6.55 -24.02
N SER A 441 30.71 -7.64 -23.34
CA SER A 441 30.80 -7.66 -21.87
C SER A 441 32.03 -6.84 -21.42
N LYS A 442 31.81 -5.75 -20.67
CA LYS A 442 32.87 -5.05 -19.95
C LYS A 442 33.05 -5.60 -18.55
#